data_AF-A0A2C9UJ56-F1
#
_entry.id   AF-A0A2C9UJ56-F1
#
_cell.length_a   1.000
_cell.length_b   1.000
_cell.length_c   1.000
_cell.angle_alpha   90.00
_cell.angle_beta   90.00
_cell.angle_gamma   90.00
#
_symmetry.space_group_name_H-M   'P 1'
#
loop_
_entity.id
_entity.type
_entity.pdbx_description
1 polymer ?
#
loop_
_entity_poly.entity_id
_entity_poly.type
_entity_poly.pdbx_seq_one_letter_code
_entity_poly.pdbx_strand_id
1 'polypeptide(L)'
;MNDVPHTTFLLTHVCFLFYHVTANMTLRRLRHAITDLPDKVQWVIEAAWILALSYFIAYLETLAISNFPYYEFVDRASMYKVGSLFYAIYFIVSFPMFLRIDEKPGDLWDLTRVAVDALGAAMLVTIILDLWRIFLGPIVPQRNAKQCLQRGLPWFHGHANET
;
A
#
# COMPACT_ATOMS: atom_id res chain seq x y z
N MET A 1 15.24 -6.73 18.22
CA MET A 1 14.01 -6.69 17.40
C MET A 1 12.85 -6.95 18.35
N ASN A 2 11.86 -6.06 18.40
CA ASN A 2 10.82 -5.91 19.45
C ASN A 2 9.95 -7.15 19.77
N ASP A 3 10.51 -8.27 20.22
CA ASP A 3 9.79 -9.48 20.69
C ASP A 3 8.79 -10.10 19.69
N VAL A 4 8.85 -9.73 18.41
CA VAL A 4 8.02 -10.29 17.35
C VAL A 4 8.65 -11.58 16.81
N PRO A 5 7.90 -12.70 16.71
CA PRO A 5 8.41 -13.95 16.17
C PRO A 5 8.95 -13.80 14.74
N HIS A 6 10.13 -14.34 14.44
CA HIS A 6 10.74 -14.24 13.10
C HIS A 6 9.89 -14.82 11.98
N THR A 7 9.04 -15.80 12.32
CA THR A 7 8.11 -16.43 11.37
C THR A 7 7.10 -15.45 10.78
N THR A 8 6.77 -14.35 11.47
CA THR A 8 5.82 -13.36 10.95
C THR A 8 6.38 -12.64 9.72
N PHE A 9 7.68 -12.35 9.67
CA PHE A 9 8.31 -11.70 8.50
C PHE A 9 8.20 -12.57 7.25
N LEU A 10 8.49 -13.87 7.36
CA LEU A 10 8.34 -14.80 6.24
C LEU A 10 6.87 -14.98 5.86
N LEU A 11 5.98 -15.03 6.85
CA LEU A 11 4.55 -15.18 6.63
C LEU A 11 3.97 -13.97 5.87
N THR A 12 4.39 -12.75 6.19
CA THR A 12 3.92 -11.56 5.45
C THR A 12 4.18 -11.70 3.95
N HIS A 13 5.36 -12.18 3.55
CA HIS A 13 5.69 -12.35 2.14
C HIS A 13 4.73 -13.31 1.44
N VAL A 14 4.43 -14.45 2.07
CA VAL A 14 3.48 -15.45 1.54
C VAL A 14 2.07 -14.87 1.45
N CYS A 15 1.62 -14.14 2.48
CA CYS A 15 0.32 -13.47 2.50
C CYS A 15 0.19 -12.46 1.35
N PHE A 16 1.18 -11.59 1.17
CA PHE A 16 1.18 -10.62 0.08
C PHE A 16 1.16 -11.29 -1.30
N LEU A 17 1.99 -12.32 -1.52
CA LEU A 17 1.96 -13.06 -2.78
C LEU A 17 0.59 -13.69 -3.04
N PHE A 18 -0.03 -14.27 -2.02
CA PHE A 18 -1.37 -14.84 -2.12
C PHE A 18 -2.41 -13.81 -2.56
N TYR A 19 -2.36 -12.59 -2.03
CA TYR A 19 -3.26 -11.51 -2.44
C TYR A 19 -3.06 -11.12 -3.90
N HIS A 20 -1.81 -10.99 -4.35
CA HIS A 20 -1.51 -10.63 -5.75
C HIS A 20 -1.89 -11.73 -6.74
N VAL A 21 -1.65 -13.00 -6.41
CA VAL A 21 -2.07 -14.13 -7.25
C VAL A 21 -3.59 -14.18 -7.35
N THR A 22 -4.30 -14.05 -6.22
CA THR A 22 -5.77 -14.01 -6.19
C THR A 22 -6.30 -12.84 -6.99
N ALA A 23 -5.72 -11.65 -6.83
CA ALA A 23 -6.07 -10.45 -7.60
C ALA A 23 -5.89 -10.69 -9.10
N ASN A 24 -4.72 -11.19 -9.53
CA ASN A 24 -4.44 -11.48 -10.93
C ASN A 24 -5.45 -12.47 -11.53
N MET A 25 -5.80 -13.55 -10.81
CA MET A 25 -6.83 -14.49 -11.27
C MET A 25 -8.19 -13.81 -11.46
N THR A 26 -8.62 -12.97 -10.50
CA THR A 26 -9.91 -12.26 -10.61
C THR A 26 -9.90 -11.23 -11.74
N LEU A 27 -8.81 -10.46 -11.90
CA LEU A 27 -8.70 -9.46 -12.97
C LEU A 27 -8.66 -10.10 -14.35
N ARG A 28 -7.95 -11.23 -14.53
CA ARG A 28 -7.96 -11.97 -15.81
C ARG A 28 -9.35 -12.47 -16.16
N ARG A 29 -10.09 -13.03 -15.18
CA ARG A 29 -11.48 -13.46 -15.37
C ARG A 29 -12.39 -12.28 -15.71
N LEU A 30 -12.23 -11.15 -15.01
CA LEU A 30 -13.00 -9.94 -15.27
C LEU A 30 -12.75 -9.43 -16.67
N ARG A 31 -11.48 -9.29 -17.09
CA ARG A 31 -11.09 -8.90 -18.45
C ARG A 31 -11.73 -9.76 -19.51
N HIS A 32 -11.70 -11.08 -19.32
CA HIS A 32 -12.33 -11.99 -20.25
C HIS A 32 -13.86 -11.79 -20.30
N ALA A 33 -14.51 -11.58 -19.16
CA ALA A 33 -15.95 -11.36 -19.07
C ALA A 33 -16.42 -10.02 -19.66
N ILE A 34 -15.55 -9.01 -19.69
CA ILE A 34 -15.88 -7.66 -20.20
C ILE A 34 -15.39 -7.40 -21.63
N THR A 35 -14.80 -8.40 -22.30
CA THR A 35 -14.18 -8.26 -23.64
C THR A 35 -15.14 -7.67 -24.67
N ASP A 36 -16.44 -7.95 -24.57
CA ASP A 36 -17.45 -7.50 -25.53
C ASP A 36 -17.95 -6.07 -25.27
N LEU A 37 -17.54 -5.43 -24.16
CA LEU A 37 -17.93 -4.06 -23.82
C LEU A 37 -17.01 -3.01 -24.46
N PRO A 38 -17.47 -1.75 -24.61
CA PRO A 38 -16.63 -0.66 -25.09
C PRO A 38 -15.42 -0.40 -24.17
N ASP A 39 -14.27 -0.05 -24.76
CA ASP A 39 -13.00 0.17 -24.04
C ASP A 39 -13.09 1.08 -22.82
N LYS A 40 -13.88 2.17 -22.92
CA LYS A 40 -14.10 3.10 -21.80
C LYS A 40 -14.80 2.43 -20.62
N VAL A 41 -15.77 1.58 -20.91
CA VAL A 41 -16.53 0.86 -19.89
C VAL A 41 -15.66 -0.22 -19.27
N GLN A 42 -14.84 -0.91 -20.08
CA GLN A 42 -13.86 -1.88 -19.56
C GLN A 42 -12.90 -1.22 -18.58
N TRP A 43 -12.31 -0.07 -18.95
CA TRP A 43 -11.40 0.69 -18.08
C TRP A 43 -12.04 1.10 -16.75
N VAL A 44 -13.29 1.57 -16.78
CA VAL A 44 -14.02 1.95 -15.56
C VAL A 44 -14.29 0.74 -14.69
N ILE A 45 -14.70 -0.39 -15.28
CA ILE A 45 -14.96 -1.63 -14.54
C ILE A 45 -13.67 -2.18 -13.92
N GLU A 46 -12.57 -2.21 -14.67
CA GLU A 46 -11.26 -2.63 -14.15
C GLU A 46 -10.80 -1.75 -12.98
N ALA A 47 -10.86 -0.42 -13.15
CA ALA A 47 -10.48 0.51 -12.10
C ALA A 47 -11.37 0.35 -10.85
N ALA A 48 -12.68 0.24 -11.02
CA ALA A 48 -13.61 0.02 -9.92
C ALA A 48 -13.34 -1.31 -9.21
N TRP A 49 -13.02 -2.37 -9.96
CA TRP A 49 -12.69 -3.67 -9.38
C TRP A 49 -11.38 -3.65 -8.59
N ILE A 50 -10.34 -3.00 -9.12
CA ILE A 50 -9.07 -2.81 -8.40
C ILE A 50 -9.34 -2.06 -7.09
N LEU A 51 -10.05 -0.93 -7.13
CA LEU A 51 -10.36 -0.14 -5.94
C LEU A 51 -11.12 -0.97 -4.89
N ALA A 52 -12.15 -1.72 -5.32
CA ALA A 52 -12.94 -2.55 -4.43
C ALA A 52 -12.10 -3.68 -3.81
N LEU A 53 -11.32 -4.39 -4.62
CA LEU A 53 -10.49 -5.50 -4.17
C LEU A 53 -9.36 -5.01 -3.25
N SER A 54 -8.71 -3.90 -3.59
CA SER A 54 -7.66 -3.28 -2.78
C SER A 54 -8.17 -2.89 -1.40
N TYR A 55 -9.34 -2.24 -1.33
CA TYR A 55 -9.96 -1.90 -0.06
C TYR A 55 -10.38 -3.14 0.74
N PHE A 56 -10.95 -4.15 0.07
CA PHE A 56 -11.36 -5.40 0.72
C PHE A 56 -10.18 -6.14 1.36
N ILE A 57 -9.07 -6.32 0.63
CA ILE A 57 -7.87 -6.97 1.17
C ILE A 57 -7.24 -6.13 2.27
N ALA A 58 -7.14 -4.81 2.09
CA ALA A 58 -6.62 -3.92 3.13
C ALA A 58 -7.45 -3.97 4.43
N TYR A 59 -8.76 -4.10 4.30
CA TYR A 59 -9.65 -4.27 5.44
C TYR A 59 -9.44 -5.62 6.14
N LEU A 60 -9.33 -6.73 5.39
CA LEU A 60 -9.04 -8.05 5.96
C LEU A 60 -7.68 -8.09 6.68
N GLU A 61 -6.66 -7.45 6.11
CA GLU A 61 -5.35 -7.29 6.73
C GLU A 61 -5.46 -6.50 8.05
N THR A 62 -6.19 -5.39 8.04
CA THR A 62 -6.42 -4.59 9.25
C THR A 62 -7.15 -5.41 10.32
N LEU A 63 -8.12 -6.24 9.93
CA LEU A 63 -8.80 -7.16 10.85
C LEU A 63 -7.87 -8.25 11.38
N ALA A 64 -7.04 -8.85 10.54
CA ALA A 64 -6.08 -9.87 10.94
C ALA A 64 -5.06 -9.31 11.95
N ILE A 65 -4.52 -8.13 11.67
CA ILE A 65 -3.58 -7.43 12.56
C ILE A 65 -4.27 -7.03 13.88
N SER A 66 -5.54 -6.60 13.83
CA SER A 66 -6.30 -6.20 15.03
C SER A 66 -6.46 -7.32 16.07
N ASN A 67 -6.37 -8.58 15.64
CA ASN A 67 -6.47 -9.75 16.49
C ASN A 67 -5.09 -10.28 16.92
N PHE A 68 -3.99 -9.65 16.50
CA PHE A 68 -2.65 -10.10 16.83
C PHE A 68 -2.21 -9.55 18.20
N PRO A 69 -1.75 -10.41 19.13
CA PRO A 69 -1.53 -10.02 20.54
C PRO A 69 -0.40 -9.00 20.75
N TYR A 70 0.46 -8.80 19.77
CA TYR A 70 1.58 -7.84 19.82
C TYR A 70 1.25 -6.49 19.17
N TYR A 71 0.00 -6.26 18.76
CA TYR A 71 -0.40 -5.03 18.07
C TYR A 71 -1.63 -4.39 18.73
N GLU A 72 -1.48 -3.18 19.25
CA GLU A 72 -2.57 -2.41 19.84
C GLU A 72 -2.93 -1.17 19.02
N PHE A 73 -4.23 -0.97 18.79
CA PHE A 73 -4.77 0.20 18.12
C PHE A 73 -5.36 1.18 19.14
N VAL A 74 -4.94 2.44 19.09
CA VAL A 74 -5.48 3.53 19.92
C VAL A 74 -6.96 3.80 19.60
N ASP A 75 -7.30 3.83 18.31
CA ASP A 75 -8.69 3.93 17.83
C ASP A 75 -8.94 2.93 16.69
N ARG A 76 -9.64 1.83 17.03
CA ARG A 76 -9.98 0.77 16.08
C ARG A 76 -10.95 1.24 14.98
N ALA A 77 -11.86 2.16 15.28
CA ALA A 77 -12.87 2.59 14.33
C ALA A 77 -12.25 3.45 13.22
N SER A 78 -11.35 4.37 13.58
CA SER A 78 -10.54 5.13 12.62
C SER A 78 -9.55 4.23 11.87
N MET A 79 -9.03 3.22 12.58
CA MET A 79 -8.36 2.02 12.08
C MET A 79 -8.96 1.46 10.80
N TYR A 80 -10.17 0.93 10.97
CA TYR A 80 -10.89 0.17 9.97
C TYR A 80 -11.40 0.99 8.78
N LYS A 81 -11.53 2.31 8.93
CA LYS A 81 -12.03 3.19 7.86
C LYS A 81 -10.93 3.95 7.14
N VAL A 82 -10.08 4.65 7.89
CA VAL A 82 -9.06 5.54 7.33
C VAL A 82 -7.73 4.79 7.18
N GLY A 83 -7.38 3.95 8.15
CA GLY A 83 -6.16 3.13 8.08
C GLY A 83 -6.23 2.11 6.94
N SER A 84 -7.37 1.43 6.79
CA SER A 84 -7.60 0.50 5.68
C SER A 84 -7.56 1.20 4.31
N LEU A 85 -8.12 2.41 4.20
CA LEU A 85 -8.07 3.19 2.96
C LEU A 85 -6.64 3.65 2.64
N PHE A 86 -5.89 4.09 3.63
CA PHE A 86 -4.49 4.44 3.48
C PHE A 86 -3.65 3.23 3.04
N TYR A 87 -3.93 2.07 3.62
CA TYR A 87 -3.26 0.82 3.26
C TYR A 87 -3.70 0.29 1.88
N ALA A 88 -4.94 0.54 1.46
CA ALA A 88 -5.43 0.17 0.14
C ALA A 88 -4.63 0.83 -0.99
N ILE A 89 -4.04 2.01 -0.77
CA ILE A 89 -3.17 2.71 -1.76
C ILE A 89 -2.03 1.81 -2.25
N TYR A 90 -1.44 1.01 -1.36
CA TYR A 90 -0.38 0.07 -1.73
C TYR A 90 -0.88 -0.92 -2.78
N PHE A 91 -2.07 -1.48 -2.57
CA PHE A 91 -2.68 -2.46 -3.47
C PHE A 91 -3.20 -1.84 -4.78
N ILE A 92 -3.68 -0.60 -4.74
CA ILE A 92 -4.17 0.12 -5.93
C ILE A 92 -3.06 0.23 -6.99
N VAL A 93 -1.82 0.47 -6.55
CA VAL A 93 -0.66 0.53 -7.45
C VAL A 93 -0.10 -0.86 -7.72
N SER A 94 -0.04 -1.72 -6.69
CA SER A 94 0.66 -3.00 -6.80
C SER A 94 -0.09 -4.02 -7.66
N PHE A 95 -1.43 -4.10 -7.58
CA PHE A 95 -2.22 -5.05 -8.39
C PHE A 95 -2.03 -4.87 -9.90
N PRO A 96 -2.20 -3.68 -10.51
CA PRO A 96 -1.99 -3.51 -11.94
C PRO A 96 -0.54 -3.71 -12.35
N MET A 97 0.42 -3.40 -11.47
CA MET A 97 1.84 -3.66 -11.73
C MET A 97 2.11 -5.17 -11.80
N PHE A 98 1.62 -5.93 -10.82
CA PHE A 98 1.83 -7.38 -10.74
C PHE A 98 1.09 -8.15 -11.84
N LEU A 99 -0.04 -7.63 -12.32
CA LEU A 99 -0.75 -8.20 -13.47
C LEU A 99 -0.01 -7.97 -14.79
N ARG A 100 0.85 -6.96 -14.88
CA ARG A 100 1.58 -6.62 -16.11
C ARG A 100 2.76 -7.57 -16.38
N ILE A 101 3.33 -8.16 -15.33
CA ILE A 101 4.49 -9.05 -15.41
C ILE A 101 4.08 -10.33 -16.17
N ASP A 102 4.82 -10.64 -17.24
CA ASP A 102 4.65 -11.85 -18.08
C ASP A 102 3.24 -12.09 -18.66
N GLU A 103 2.41 -11.05 -18.77
CA GLU A 103 1.04 -11.21 -19.31
C GLU A 103 1.03 -11.36 -20.84
N LYS A 104 2.02 -10.79 -21.54
CA LYS A 104 2.09 -10.84 -23.01
C LYS A 104 2.83 -12.11 -23.47
N PRO A 105 2.20 -12.99 -24.27
CA PRO A 105 2.89 -14.15 -24.81
C PRO A 105 4.04 -13.70 -25.71
N GLY A 106 5.27 -14.07 -25.34
CA GLY A 106 6.50 -13.74 -26.09
C GLY A 106 7.32 -12.55 -25.56
N ASP A 107 6.83 -11.79 -24.56
CA ASP A 107 7.61 -10.75 -23.85
C ASP A 107 7.95 -11.26 -22.44
N LEU A 108 9.02 -12.05 -22.33
CA LEU A 108 9.52 -12.53 -21.04
C LEU A 108 10.24 -11.40 -20.30
N TRP A 109 9.93 -11.24 -19.02
CA TRP A 109 10.55 -10.19 -18.20
C TRP A 109 11.88 -10.65 -17.61
N ASP A 110 12.94 -9.88 -17.89
CA ASP A 110 14.22 -10.05 -17.21
C ASP A 110 14.16 -9.58 -15.75
N LEU A 111 14.95 -10.20 -14.88
CA LEU A 111 15.04 -9.84 -13.45
C LEU A 111 15.36 -8.35 -13.24
N THR A 112 16.23 -7.78 -14.07
CA THR A 112 16.60 -6.36 -13.99
C THR A 112 15.42 -5.45 -14.31
N ARG A 113 14.59 -5.82 -15.30
CA ARG A 113 13.38 -5.08 -15.69
C ARG A 113 12.35 -5.13 -14.56
N VAL A 114 12.13 -6.32 -13.98
CA VAL A 114 11.25 -6.48 -12.81
C VAL A 114 11.73 -5.63 -11.64
N ALA A 115 13.04 -5.62 -11.36
CA ALA A 115 13.61 -4.84 -10.27
C ALA A 115 13.39 -3.32 -10.45
N VAL A 116 13.64 -2.78 -11.65
CA VAL A 116 13.44 -1.36 -11.95
C VAL A 116 11.97 -0.98 -11.87
N ASP A 117 11.07 -1.77 -12.46
CA ASP A 117 9.63 -1.50 -12.41
C ASP A 117 9.08 -1.61 -10.98
N ALA A 118 9.57 -2.56 -10.18
CA ALA A 118 9.21 -2.67 -8.76
C ALA A 118 9.68 -1.46 -7.94
N LEU A 119 10.89 -0.95 -8.20
CA LEU A 119 11.37 0.30 -7.58
C LEU A 119 10.53 1.51 -7.98
N GLY A 120 10.15 1.59 -9.27
CA GLY A 120 9.26 2.64 -9.77
C GLY A 120 7.88 2.59 -9.11
N ALA A 121 7.30 1.39 -8.99
CA ALA A 121 6.03 1.19 -8.30
C ALA A 121 6.11 1.53 -6.81
N ALA A 122 7.19 1.14 -6.13
CA ALA A 122 7.44 1.50 -4.74
C ALA A 122 7.52 3.04 -4.57
N MET A 123 8.22 3.73 -5.49
CA MET A 123 8.32 5.18 -5.46
C MET A 123 6.98 5.86 -5.75
N LEU A 124 6.16 5.31 -6.64
CA LEU A 124 4.81 5.83 -6.89
C LEU A 124 3.93 5.71 -5.63
N VAL A 125 3.99 4.56 -4.95
CA VAL A 125 3.27 4.38 -3.68
C VAL A 125 3.74 5.40 -2.64
N THR A 126 5.04 5.59 -2.45
CA THR A 126 5.55 6.55 -1.46
C THR A 126 5.12 7.98 -1.76
N ILE A 127 5.11 8.39 -3.03
CA ILE A 127 4.62 9.72 -3.45
C ILE A 127 3.14 9.88 -3.10
N ILE A 128 2.29 8.89 -3.42
CA ILE A 128 0.84 8.98 -3.13
C ILE A 128 0.59 9.06 -1.63
N LEU A 129 1.34 8.28 -0.83
CA LEU A 129 1.24 8.32 0.63
C LEU A 129 1.70 9.67 1.21
N ASP A 130 2.74 10.28 0.63
CA ASP A 130 3.21 11.61 1.04
C ASP A 130 2.20 12.71 0.68
N LEU A 131 1.58 12.63 -0.51
CA LEU A 131 0.47 13.52 -0.89
C LEU A 131 -0.69 13.39 0.10
N TRP A 132 -1.11 12.17 0.44
CA TRP A 132 -2.14 11.94 1.45
C TRP A 132 -1.76 12.60 2.79
N ARG A 133 -0.52 12.40 3.24
CA ARG A 133 -0.01 12.99 4.48
C ARG A 133 -0.08 14.51 4.47
N ILE A 134 0.27 15.15 3.35
CA ILE A 134 0.26 16.62 3.21
C ILE A 134 -1.17 17.17 3.20
N PHE A 135 -2.10 16.51 2.49
CA PHE A 135 -3.47 17.02 2.33
C PHE A 135 -4.40 16.72 3.51
N LEU A 136 -4.32 15.53 4.11
CA LEU A 136 -5.27 15.05 5.11
C LEU A 136 -4.69 15.02 6.54
N GLY A 137 -3.37 14.94 6.68
CA GLY A 137 -2.70 14.90 7.98
C GLY A 137 -2.86 13.57 8.73
N PRO A 138 -2.37 13.49 9.99
CA PRO A 138 -2.40 12.27 10.78
C PRO A 138 -3.81 11.90 11.27
N ILE A 139 -4.11 10.60 11.31
CA ILE A 139 -5.41 10.02 11.70
C ILE A 139 -5.73 10.28 13.18
N VAL A 140 -4.71 10.38 14.03
CA VAL A 140 -4.86 10.66 15.47
C VAL A 140 -4.25 12.02 15.77
N PRO A 141 -4.93 12.92 16.52
CA PRO A 141 -4.34 14.17 16.94
C PRO A 141 -3.11 13.89 17.80
N GLN A 142 -1.93 14.29 17.32
CA GLN A 142 -0.72 14.20 18.12
C GLN A 142 -0.85 15.16 19.30
N ARG A 143 -1.06 14.61 20.50
CA ARG A 143 -1.23 15.37 21.76
C ARG A 143 -0.07 16.34 22.06
N ASN A 144 1.07 16.21 21.36
CA ASN A 144 2.26 17.04 21.52
C ASN A 144 2.70 17.78 20.24
N ALA A 145 1.77 18.25 19.39
CA ALA A 145 2.11 19.19 18.31
C ALA A 145 2.51 20.61 18.81
N LYS A 146 2.87 20.77 20.09
CA LYS A 146 3.38 22.03 20.67
C LYS A 146 4.89 22.10 20.85
N GLN A 147 5.64 21.09 20.39
CA GLN A 147 7.10 21.18 20.28
C GLN A 147 7.53 20.72 18.88
N CYS A 148 7.21 21.53 17.88
CA CYS A 148 8.01 21.50 16.65
C CYS A 148 9.41 21.99 17.00
N LEU A 149 10.30 21.05 17.34
CA LEU A 149 11.73 21.23 17.15
C LEU A 149 11.94 21.63 15.68
N GLN A 150 12.70 22.70 15.47
CA GLN A 150 12.85 23.45 14.22
C GLN A 150 12.71 22.65 12.94
N ARG A 151 12.07 23.28 11.95
CA ARG A 151 12.05 22.86 10.55
C ARG A 151 13.49 22.85 10.02
N GLY A 152 14.20 21.74 10.24
CA GLY A 152 15.60 21.55 9.92
C GLY A 152 15.97 20.07 9.99
N LEU A 153 16.94 19.65 9.18
CA LEU A 153 17.41 18.26 9.20
C LEU A 153 18.10 17.99 10.55
N PRO A 154 17.95 16.79 11.14
CA PRO A 154 18.38 16.47 12.53
C PRO A 154 19.85 16.77 12.86
N TRP A 155 20.69 16.95 11.84
CA TRP A 155 22.13 17.17 11.98
C TRP A 155 22.55 18.64 11.93
N PHE A 156 21.66 19.59 11.63
CA PHE A 156 21.98 21.01 11.72
C PHE A 156 21.73 21.52 13.14
N HIS A 157 22.68 21.25 14.04
CA HIS A 157 22.72 21.92 15.34
C HIS A 157 23.30 23.32 15.12
N GLY A 158 22.42 24.33 15.09
CA GLY A 158 22.83 25.72 15.15
C GLY A 158 23.38 26.01 16.54
N HIS A 159 24.70 26.17 16.66
CA HIS A 159 25.32 26.78 17.83
C HIS A 159 24.87 28.24 17.92
N ALA A 160 23.91 28.52 18.79
CA ALA A 160 23.66 29.88 19.27
C ALA A 160 24.41 30.05 20.58
N ASN A 161 25.51 30.80 20.52
CA ASN A 161 26.28 31.29 21.67
C ASN A 161 25.41 32.19 22.54
N GLU A 162 25.35 31.95 23.84
CA GLU A 162 24.89 32.93 24.83
C GLU A 162 26.12 33.57 25.50
N THR A 163 26.35 34.83 25.15
CA THR A 163 27.05 35.83 25.98
C THR A 163 26.05 36.53 26.87
#